data_AF-A0AA96F6C1-F1
#
_entry.id   AF-A0AA96F6C1-F1
#
_cell.length_a   1.000
_cell.length_b   1.000
_cell.length_c   1.000
_cell.angle_alpha   90.00
_cell.angle_beta   90.00
_cell.angle_gamma   90.00
#
_symmetry.space_group_name_H-M   'P 1'
#
loop_
_entity.id
_entity.type
_entity.pdbx_description
1 polymer ?
#
loop_
_entity_poly.entity_id
_entity_poly.type
_entity_poly.pdbx_seq_one_letter_code
_entity_poly.pdbx_strand_id
1 'polypeptide(L)' 'MATTPRELADRIGVDQRKIRAFLRSVYRPNGEDKNARWLLDDEQVAEVRKHFGR' A
#
# COMPACT_ATOMS: atom_id res chain seq x y z
N MET A 1 -10.02 8.66 1.42
CA MET A 1 -10.82 7.51 0.91
C MET A 1 -10.03 6.23 1.17
N ALA A 2 -10.59 5.23 1.86
CA ALA A 2 -9.86 3.97 2.05
C ALA A 2 -9.74 3.20 0.71
N THR A 3 -8.53 2.81 0.30
CA THR A 3 -8.30 2.01 -0.92
C THR A 3 -7.41 0.81 -0.62
N THR A 4 -7.51 -0.25 -1.40
CA THR A 4 -6.64 -1.43 -1.25
C THR A 4 -5.35 -1.27 -2.06
N PRO A 5 -4.26 -1.98 -1.69
CA PRO A 5 -3.05 -2.01 -2.52
C PRO A 5 -3.28 -2.48 -3.96
N ARG A 6 -4.31 -3.32 -4.20
CA ARG A 6 -4.68 -3.77 -5.54
C ARG A 6 -5.27 -2.63 -6.37
N GLU A 7 -6.25 -1.92 -5.83
CA GLU A 7 -6.86 -0.78 -6.54
C GLU A 7 -5.84 0.33 -6.77
N LEU A 8 -4.95 0.58 -5.81
CA LEU A 8 -3.88 1.55 -5.98
C LEU A 8 -2.90 1.10 -7.06
N ALA A 9 -2.49 -0.16 -7.07
CA ALA A 9 -1.66 -0.79 -8.11
C ALA A 9 -2.25 -0.59 -9.50
N ASP A 10 -3.53 -0.91 -9.68
CA ASP A 10 -4.24 -0.77 -10.95
C ASP A 10 -4.28 0.70 -11.42
N ARG A 11 -4.40 1.66 -10.49
CA ARG A 11 -4.42 3.09 -10.79
C ARG A 11 -3.06 3.67 -11.18
N ILE A 12 -1.97 3.21 -10.56
CA ILE A 12 -0.62 3.78 -10.77
C ILE A 12 0.26 2.89 -11.67
N GLY A 13 -0.24 1.76 -12.16
CA GLY A 13 0.49 0.85 -13.04
C GLY A 13 1.64 0.10 -12.36
N VAL A 14 1.54 -0.16 -11.06
CA VAL A 14 2.59 -0.81 -10.25
C VAL A 14 2.09 -2.15 -9.73
N ASP A 15 2.97 -3.16 -9.64
CA ASP A 15 2.61 -4.46 -9.08
C ASP A 15 2.19 -4.35 -7.58
N GLN A 16 1.01 -4.88 -7.22
CA GLN A 16 0.50 -4.81 -5.84
C GLN A 16 1.45 -5.43 -4.81
N ARG A 17 2.27 -6.42 -5.20
CA ARG A 17 3.24 -7.08 -4.32
C ARG A 17 4.35 -6.12 -3.92
N LYS A 18 4.78 -5.25 -4.85
CA LYS A 18 5.76 -4.19 -4.56
C LYS A 18 5.19 -3.16 -3.58
N ILE A 19 3.94 -2.74 -3.81
CA ILE A 19 3.23 -1.84 -2.89
C ILE A 19 3.15 -2.46 -1.49
N ARG A 20 2.74 -3.73 -1.38
CA ARG A 20 2.68 -4.45 -0.09
C ARG A 20 4.04 -4.59 0.58
N ALA A 21 5.10 -4.85 -0.18
CA ALA A 21 6.45 -4.95 0.36
C ALA A 21 6.94 -3.62 0.93
N PHE A 22 6.74 -2.52 0.19
CA PHE A 22 7.04 -1.17 0.65
C PHE A 22 6.23 -0.78 1.90
N LEU A 23 4.92 -1.03 1.88
CA LEU A 23 4.06 -0.76 3.03
C LEU A 23 4.51 -1.53 4.28
N ARG A 24 4.95 -2.78 4.13
CA ARG A 24 5.52 -3.58 5.23
C ARG A 24 6.89 -3.09 5.72
N SER A 25 7.67 -2.41 4.89
CA SER A 25 8.96 -1.85 5.30
C SER A 25 8.84 -0.51 6.02
N VAL A 26 7.81 0.28 5.68
CA VAL A 26 7.60 1.62 6.26
C VAL A 26 6.62 1.59 7.42
N TYR A 27 5.51 0.88 7.28
CA TYR A 27 4.48 0.77 8.29
C TYR A 27 4.61 -0.57 9.00
N ARG A 28 4.52 -0.57 10.34
CA ARG A 28 4.38 -1.83 11.07
C ARG A 28 3.09 -2.50 10.58
N PRO A 29 3.12 -3.78 10.15
CA PRO A 29 1.89 -4.51 9.90
C PRO A 29 1.07 -4.44 11.18
N ASN A 30 -0.16 -3.92 11.11
CA ASN A 30 -1.07 -3.69 12.22
C ASN A 30 -1.18 -4.88 13.18
N GLY A 31 -0.31 -4.93 14.19
CA GLY A 31 -0.44 -5.86 15.31
C GLY A 31 -0.11 -7.31 15.00
N GLU A 32 -0.96 -8.08 14.31
CA GLU A 32 -1.03 -9.53 14.60
C GLU A 32 -1.34 -10.48 13.43
N ASP A 33 -1.71 -9.99 12.23
CA ASP A 33 -2.01 -10.90 11.11
C ASP A 33 -1.44 -10.45 9.76
N LYS A 34 -0.46 -11.22 9.27
CA LYS A 34 0.17 -11.04 7.94
C LYS A 34 -0.81 -11.17 6.77
N ASN A 35 -1.96 -11.80 7.01
CA ASN A 35 -3.05 -12.01 6.05
C ASN A 35 -4.15 -10.94 6.16
N ALA A 36 -4.08 -10.04 7.14
CA ALA A 36 -5.04 -8.96 7.26
C ALA A 36 -5.17 -8.19 5.94
N ARG A 37 -6.41 -7.86 5.59
CA ARG A 37 -6.68 -7.05 4.41
C ARG A 37 -6.13 -5.64 4.65
N TRP A 38 -5.28 -5.20 3.73
CA TRP A 38 -4.77 -3.84 3.74
C TRP A 38 -5.86 -2.88 3.28
N LEU A 39 -6.17 -1.92 4.13
CA LEU A 39 -6.97 -0.75 3.82
C LEU A 39 -6.06 0.46 4.02
N LEU A 40 -5.72 1.12 2.92
CA LEU A 40 -4.81 2.25 2.90
C LEU A 40 -5.58 3.52 3.16
N ASP A 41 -5.10 4.30 4.13
CA ASP A 41 -5.53 5.67 4.33
C ASP A 41 -4.88 6.62 3.31
N ASP A 42 -5.29 7.88 3.33
CA ASP A 42 -4.82 8.88 2.37
C ASP A 42 -3.31 9.19 2.52
N GLU A 43 -2.74 9.04 3.72
CA GLU A 43 -1.30 9.22 3.98
C GLU A 43 -0.48 8.09 3.34
N GLN A 44 -0.90 6.84 3.56
CA GLN A 44 -0.29 5.65 2.97
C GLN A 44 -0.36 5.68 1.43
N VAL A 45 -1.49 6.13 0.88
CA VAL A 45 -1.63 6.30 -0.57
C VAL A 45 -0.65 7.35 -1.09
N ALA A 46 -0.49 8.48 -0.40
CA ALA A 46 0.43 9.53 -0.79
C ALA A 46 1.89 9.06 -0.78
N GLU A 47 2.30 8.33 0.26
CA GLU A 47 3.67 7.79 0.36
C GLU A 47 3.94 6.71 -0.69
N VAL A 48 2.99 5.80 -0.96
CA VAL A 48 3.11 4.83 -2.06
C VAL A 48 3.26 5.56 -3.41
N ARG A 49 2.45 6.59 -3.66
CA ARG A 49 2.54 7.39 -4.89
C ARG A 49 3.87 8.12 -4.99
N LYS A 50 4.39 8.67 -3.90
CA LYS A 50 5.69 9.35 -3.88
C LYS A 50 6.85 8.38 -4.12
N HIS A 51 6.74 7.13 -3.62
CA HIS A 51 7.79 6.13 -3.77
C HIS A 51 7.82 5.49 -5.17
N PHE A 52 6.66 5.20 -5.76
CA PHE A 52 6.56 4.49 -7.03
C PHE A 52 6.14 5.35 -8.22
N GLY A 53 5.50 6.49 -7.98
CA GLY A 53 5.20 7.48 -9.00
C GLY A 53 6.44 8.33 -9.25
N ARG A 54 6.85 8.38 -10.51
CA ARG A 54 7.84 9.34 -10.99
C ARG A 54 7.11 10.52 -11.63
#